data_AF-A0A3A4QZW3-F1
#
_entry.id   AF-A0A3A4QZW3-F1
#
_cell.length_a   1.000
_cell.length_b   1.000
_cell.length_c   1.000
_cell.angle_alpha   90.00
_cell.angle_beta   90.00
_cell.angle_gamma   90.00
#
_symmetry.space_group_name_H-M   'P 1'
#
loop_
_entity.id
_entity.type
_entity.pdbx_description
1 polymer ?
#
loop_
_entity_poly.entity_id
_entity_poly.type
_entity_poly.pdbx_seq_one_letter_code
_entity_poly.pdbx_strand_id
1 'polypeptide(L)'
;MKNVQLCPNCNAENPIYKYSCTSCKAFLRARVVNIDLWQTIAALIESPKETFKKIIEAEHKNFVIFLNVLVGIKLFLISVILHSFAEINSVKTDFFFINLLVIIGVSFVVLSLFSYLLTKINSLFSLLNRFRDNYSILIYSFLPLLMSLVILSPVHYALFGPYWFTYNPPPYIVKETEAYILLFIEGLLVVWGLFLVISGVHAQTNNKLYSIAVGCIFYVLLAALLYYIPFLPLS
;
A
#
# COMPACT_ATOMS: atom_id res chain seq x y z
N MET A 1 -12.89 20.95 3.56
CA MET A 1 -13.49 19.90 4.42
C MET A 1 -12.80 20.02 5.77
N LYS A 2 -13.50 20.27 6.88
CA LYS A 2 -12.82 20.48 8.16
C LYS A 2 -13.01 19.24 9.04
N ASN A 3 -11.91 18.52 9.31
CA ASN A 3 -11.87 17.43 10.29
C ASN A 3 -11.28 17.94 11.60
N VAL A 4 -12.13 18.61 12.37
CA VAL A 4 -11.79 19.21 13.65
C VAL A 4 -12.68 18.64 14.76
N GLN A 5 -12.13 18.58 15.97
CA GLN A 5 -12.84 18.27 17.20
C GLN A 5 -12.68 19.45 18.18
N LEU A 6 -13.70 19.70 18.99
CA LEU A 6 -13.66 20.73 20.03
C LEU A 6 -13.09 20.15 21.32
N CYS A 7 -12.21 20.89 21.98
CA CYS A 7 -11.73 20.48 23.30
C CYS A 7 -12.84 20.63 24.35
N PRO A 8 -13.13 19.59 25.15
CA PRO A 8 -14.18 19.67 26.18
C PRO A 8 -13.86 20.65 27.31
N ASN A 9 -12.58 21.02 27.49
CA ASN A 9 -12.15 21.92 28.57
C ASN A 9 -12.09 23.39 28.14
N CYS A 10 -11.62 23.69 26.93
CA CYS A 10 -11.42 25.08 26.47
C CYS A 10 -12.12 25.46 25.15
N ASN A 11 -12.91 24.54 24.57
CA ASN A 11 -13.60 24.72 23.28
C ASN A 11 -12.71 25.09 22.08
N ALA A 12 -11.38 24.99 22.20
CA ALA A 12 -10.49 25.23 21.08
C ALA A 12 -10.64 24.14 20.00
N GLU A 13 -10.62 24.54 18.73
CA GLU A 13 -10.59 23.62 17.59
C GLU A 13 -9.25 22.88 17.52
N ASN A 14 -9.32 21.55 17.39
CA ASN A 14 -8.16 20.66 17.31
C ASN A 14 -8.31 19.68 16.15
N PRO A 15 -7.20 19.19 15.55
CA PRO A 15 -7.28 18.08 14.59
C PRO A 15 -7.94 16.85 15.20
N ILE A 16 -8.78 16.15 14.44
CA ILE A 16 -9.59 15.02 14.92
C ILE A 16 -8.78 13.87 15.55
N TYR A 17 -7.54 13.65 15.10
CA TYR A 17 -6.70 12.55 15.60
C TYR A 17 -5.64 12.98 16.63
N LYS A 18 -5.68 14.25 17.08
CA LYS A 18 -4.70 14.77 18.02
C LYS A 18 -4.94 14.24 19.44
N TYR A 19 -3.87 13.85 20.13
CA TYR A 19 -3.94 13.31 21.50
C TYR A 19 -4.24 14.37 22.56
N SER A 20 -3.56 15.53 22.48
CA SER A 20 -3.69 16.63 23.44
C SER A 20 -4.09 17.94 22.77
N CYS A 21 -4.89 18.73 23.49
CA CYS A 21 -5.32 20.04 23.05
C CYS A 21 -4.12 20.96 22.81
N THR A 22 -4.11 21.71 21.70
CA THR A 22 -3.10 22.73 21.40
C THR A 22 -3.06 23.85 22.44
N SER A 23 -4.24 24.26 22.92
CA SER A 23 -4.43 25.40 23.81
C SER A 23 -4.23 25.01 25.29
N CYS A 24 -5.06 24.11 25.84
CA CYS A 24 -5.06 23.81 27.28
C CYS A 24 -4.32 22.52 27.67
N LYS A 25 -3.71 21.80 26.70
CA LYS A 25 -3.01 20.52 26.91
C LYS A 25 -3.84 19.36 27.48
N ALA A 26 -5.14 19.54 27.71
CA ALA A 26 -6.04 18.46 28.13
C ALA A 26 -6.03 17.31 27.11
N PHE A 27 -6.18 16.08 27.61
CA PHE A 27 -6.27 14.88 26.78
C PHE A 27 -7.62 14.86 26.04
N LEU A 28 -7.57 14.65 24.73
CA LEU A 28 -8.77 14.58 23.86
C LEU A 28 -9.22 13.13 23.62
N ARG A 29 -8.31 12.17 23.78
CA ARG A 29 -8.56 10.74 23.55
C ARG A 29 -7.56 9.87 24.30
N ALA A 30 -7.83 8.56 24.33
CA ALA A 30 -6.88 7.56 24.80
C ALA A 30 -5.62 7.52 23.93
N ARG A 31 -4.48 7.24 24.57
CA ARG A 31 -3.17 7.15 23.92
C ARG A 31 -3.01 5.80 23.23
N VAL A 32 -2.56 5.81 21.98
CA VAL A 32 -2.18 4.60 21.23
C VAL A 32 -0.69 4.72 20.90
N VAL A 33 0.14 3.97 21.63
CA VAL A 33 1.61 4.12 21.55
C VAL A 33 2.15 3.39 20.31
N ASN A 34 1.88 2.10 20.22
CA ASN A 34 2.39 1.20 19.18
C ASN A 34 1.24 0.50 18.47
N ILE A 35 1.48 0.15 17.21
CA ILE A 35 0.62 -0.74 16.44
C ILE A 35 1.04 -2.18 16.72
N ASP A 36 0.10 -3.06 17.08
CA ASP A 36 0.31 -4.51 17.05
C ASP A 36 0.06 -5.03 15.63
N LEU A 37 1.05 -5.67 15.00
CA LEU A 37 0.96 -6.09 13.62
C LEU A 37 -0.17 -7.10 13.39
N TRP A 38 -0.22 -8.16 14.20
CA TRP A 38 -1.16 -9.27 13.99
C TRP A 38 -2.60 -8.84 14.27
N GLN A 39 -2.80 -8.10 15.36
CA GLN A 39 -4.12 -7.56 15.68
C GLN A 39 -4.60 -6.59 14.59
N THR A 40 -3.70 -5.77 14.05
CA THR A 40 -4.03 -4.82 12.99
C THR A 40 -4.36 -5.52 11.68
N ILE A 41 -3.63 -6.59 11.34
CA ILE A 41 -3.91 -7.43 10.17
C ILE A 41 -5.32 -8.02 10.28
N ALA A 42 -5.66 -8.66 11.40
CA ALA A 42 -7.00 -9.23 11.60
C ALA A 42 -8.10 -8.15 11.55
N ALA A 43 -7.88 -7.03 12.24
CA ALA A 43 -8.86 -5.95 12.31
C ALA A 43 -9.03 -5.19 10.97
N LEU A 44 -8.04 -5.20 10.07
CA LEU A 44 -8.18 -4.65 8.71
C LEU A 44 -9.11 -5.49 7.85
N ILE A 45 -9.22 -6.80 8.12
CA ILE A 45 -10.15 -7.71 7.44
C ILE A 45 -11.58 -7.47 7.96
N GLU A 46 -11.74 -7.36 9.27
CA GLU A 46 -13.07 -7.23 9.90
C GLU A 46 -13.66 -5.82 9.82
N SER A 47 -12.88 -4.78 10.17
CA SER A 47 -13.36 -3.40 10.30
C SER A 47 -12.33 -2.37 9.78
N PRO A 48 -12.05 -2.34 8.45
CA PRO A 48 -10.96 -1.55 7.89
C PRO A 48 -10.99 -0.07 8.26
N LYS A 49 -12.15 0.58 8.19
CA LYS A 49 -12.28 2.02 8.50
C LYS A 49 -11.86 2.34 9.93
N GLU A 50 -12.36 1.59 10.91
CA GLU A 50 -12.03 1.80 12.33
C GLU A 50 -10.57 1.44 12.62
N THR A 51 -10.06 0.40 11.98
CA THR A 51 -8.66 0.01 12.10
C THR A 51 -7.71 1.07 11.53
N PHE A 52 -8.05 1.69 10.40
CA PHE A 52 -7.28 2.82 9.87
C PHE A 52 -7.29 4.05 10.80
N LYS A 53 -8.39 4.31 11.53
CA LYS A 53 -8.37 5.36 12.56
C LYS A 53 -7.34 5.04 13.64
N LYS A 54 -7.33 3.82 14.16
CA LYS A 54 -6.31 3.37 15.15
C LYS A 54 -4.90 3.48 14.59
N ILE A 55 -4.70 3.08 13.32
CA ILE A 55 -3.42 3.24 12.64
C ILE A 55 -3.02 4.72 12.63
N ILE A 56 -3.88 5.64 12.18
CA ILE A 56 -3.61 7.09 12.14
C ILE A 56 -3.29 7.63 13.53
N GLU A 57 -4.04 7.20 14.54
CA GLU A 57 -3.90 7.62 15.93
C GLU A 57 -2.59 7.18 16.61
N ALA A 58 -1.98 6.08 16.16
CA ALA A 58 -0.75 5.57 16.72
C ALA A 58 0.40 6.57 16.63
N GLU A 59 1.18 6.70 17.70
CA GLU A 59 2.37 7.56 17.75
C GLU A 59 3.55 6.93 16.99
N HIS A 60 3.81 5.65 17.23
CA HIS A 60 4.89 4.91 16.58
C HIS A 60 4.34 3.88 15.58
N LYS A 61 4.79 4.00 14.34
CA LYS A 61 4.39 3.14 13.21
C LYS A 61 5.46 2.09 12.93
N ASN A 62 5.73 1.23 13.91
CA ASN A 62 6.94 0.42 14.01
C ASN A 62 7.18 -0.50 12.80
N PHE A 63 6.12 -1.05 12.22
CA PHE A 63 6.22 -2.03 11.16
C PHE A 63 6.27 -1.45 9.74
N VAL A 64 6.12 -0.13 9.58
CA VAL A 64 5.89 0.46 8.26
C VAL A 64 7.09 0.29 7.32
N ILE A 65 8.33 0.38 7.82
CA ILE A 65 9.54 0.16 7.00
C ILE A 65 9.63 -1.32 6.59
N PHE A 66 9.45 -2.24 7.55
CA PHE A 66 9.46 -3.68 7.30
C PHE A 66 8.40 -4.08 6.27
N LEU A 67 7.17 -3.59 6.41
CA LEU A 67 6.10 -3.85 5.47
C LEU A 67 6.40 -3.27 4.08
N ASN A 68 7.01 -2.09 3.97
CA ASN A 68 7.39 -1.57 2.65
C ASN A 68 8.43 -2.45 1.93
N VAL A 69 9.40 -3.01 2.66
CA VAL A 69 10.34 -3.98 2.05
C VAL A 69 9.58 -5.17 1.45
N LEU A 70 8.62 -5.73 2.20
CA LEU A 70 7.79 -6.83 1.69
C LEU A 70 6.91 -6.41 0.51
N VAL A 71 6.38 -5.17 0.54
CA VAL A 71 5.64 -4.60 -0.59
C VAL A 71 6.55 -4.53 -1.82
N GLY A 72 7.76 -4.01 -1.69
CA GLY A 72 8.75 -3.94 -2.78
C GLY A 72 9.05 -5.31 -3.38
N ILE A 73 9.22 -6.35 -2.55
CA ILE A 73 9.41 -7.73 -3.03
C ILE A 73 8.18 -8.19 -3.83
N LYS A 74 6.96 -7.97 -3.32
CA LYS A 74 5.74 -8.38 -4.04
C LYS A 74 5.55 -7.59 -5.34
N LEU A 75 5.82 -6.29 -5.33
CA LEU A 75 5.76 -5.44 -6.51
C LEU A 75 6.77 -5.89 -7.58
N PHE A 76 7.96 -6.33 -7.17
CA PHE A 76 8.92 -6.96 -8.08
C PHE A 76 8.33 -8.18 -8.76
N LEU A 77 7.76 -9.13 -8.00
CA LEU A 77 7.14 -10.33 -8.58
C LEU A 77 5.98 -9.99 -9.54
N ILE A 78 5.16 -9.00 -9.20
CA ILE A 78 4.08 -8.53 -10.09
C ILE A 78 4.67 -7.93 -11.37
N SER A 79 5.70 -7.09 -11.27
CA SER A 79 6.35 -6.50 -12.46
C SER A 79 6.93 -7.58 -13.38
N VAL A 80 7.54 -8.64 -12.85
CA VAL A 80 8.03 -9.78 -13.65
C VAL A 80 6.90 -10.41 -14.46
N ILE A 81 5.75 -10.67 -13.82
CA ILE A 81 4.58 -11.24 -14.51
C ILE A 81 4.09 -10.30 -15.61
N LEU A 82 3.94 -9.00 -15.33
CA LEU A 82 3.47 -8.01 -16.29
C LEU A 82 4.40 -7.90 -17.50
N HIS A 83 5.72 -7.90 -17.29
CA HIS A 83 6.72 -7.88 -18.36
C HIS A 83 6.65 -9.13 -19.24
N SER A 84 6.45 -10.31 -18.66
CA SER A 84 6.23 -11.54 -19.42
C SER A 84 4.95 -11.51 -20.27
N PHE A 85 3.90 -10.79 -19.85
CA PHE A 85 2.70 -10.58 -20.68
C PHE A 85 2.89 -9.53 -21.77
N ALA A 86 3.68 -8.49 -21.51
CA ALA A 86 3.93 -7.42 -22.46
C ALA A 86 4.96 -7.80 -23.55
N GLU A 87 5.53 -9.01 -23.47
CA GLU A 87 6.63 -9.47 -24.32
C GLU A 87 7.90 -8.61 -24.17
N ILE A 88 8.03 -7.91 -23.05
CA ILE A 88 9.14 -6.99 -22.76
C ILE A 88 10.15 -7.74 -21.89
N ASN A 89 11.29 -8.11 -22.46
CA ASN A 89 12.52 -8.58 -21.81
C ASN A 89 12.37 -9.50 -20.58
N SER A 90 12.88 -10.73 -20.68
CA SER A 90 13.06 -11.59 -19.50
C SER A 90 14.04 -10.97 -18.50
N VAL A 91 13.76 -11.10 -17.20
CA VAL A 91 14.75 -10.80 -16.16
C VAL A 91 15.93 -11.76 -16.34
N LYS A 92 17.08 -11.21 -16.75
CA LYS A 92 18.32 -11.99 -16.79
C LYS A 92 18.70 -12.38 -15.36
N THR A 93 19.06 -13.64 -15.17
CA THR A 93 19.47 -14.21 -13.87
C THR A 93 20.55 -13.37 -13.19
N ASP A 94 21.48 -12.83 -13.98
CA ASP A 94 22.64 -12.06 -13.50
C ASP A 94 22.26 -10.74 -12.84
N PHE A 95 21.09 -10.18 -13.17
CA PHE A 95 20.59 -8.91 -12.65
C PHE A 95 19.39 -9.06 -11.71
N PHE A 96 19.01 -10.29 -11.36
CA PHE A 96 17.82 -10.56 -10.55
C PHE A 96 17.82 -9.77 -9.23
N PHE A 97 18.88 -9.89 -8.43
CA PHE A 97 18.98 -9.22 -7.14
C PHE A 97 19.09 -7.70 -7.26
N ILE A 98 19.75 -7.19 -8.31
CA ILE A 98 19.84 -5.75 -8.55
C ILE A 98 18.45 -5.20 -8.89
N ASN A 99 17.73 -5.84 -9.81
CA ASN A 99 16.36 -5.44 -10.16
C ASN A 99 15.41 -5.50 -8.95
N LEU A 100 15.54 -6.53 -8.10
CA LEU A 100 14.80 -6.62 -6.84
C LEU A 100 15.08 -5.42 -5.92
N LEU A 101 16.36 -5.10 -5.69
CA LEU A 101 16.75 -3.96 -4.83
C LEU A 101 16.30 -2.62 -5.42
N VAL A 102 16.39 -2.46 -6.74
CA VAL A 102 15.89 -1.27 -7.45
C VAL A 102 14.40 -1.10 -7.23
N ILE A 103 13.60 -2.17 -7.36
CA ILE A 103 12.14 -2.07 -7.20
C ILE A 103 11.75 -1.83 -5.73
N ILE A 104 12.47 -2.40 -4.77
CA ILE A 104 12.31 -2.03 -3.36
C ILE A 104 12.62 -0.54 -3.17
N GLY A 105 13.72 -0.03 -3.73
CA GLY A 105 14.05 1.39 -3.67
C GLY A 105 12.97 2.28 -4.29
N VAL A 106 12.46 1.89 -5.47
CA VAL A 106 11.37 2.58 -6.16
C VAL A 106 10.08 2.56 -5.33
N SER A 107 9.74 1.45 -4.66
CA SER A 107 8.55 1.40 -3.79
C SER A 107 8.67 2.38 -2.63
N PHE A 108 9.84 2.52 -2.01
CA PHE A 108 10.09 3.55 -1.00
C PHE A 108 9.89 4.97 -1.55
N VAL A 109 10.46 5.28 -2.71
CA VAL A 109 10.36 6.60 -3.33
C VAL A 109 8.92 6.93 -3.69
N VAL A 110 8.22 6.03 -4.37
CA VAL A 110 6.87 6.26 -4.87
C VAL A 110 5.86 6.39 -3.75
N LEU A 111 5.89 5.49 -2.75
CA LEU A 111 4.98 5.56 -1.61
C LEU A 111 5.24 6.81 -0.76
N SER A 112 6.51 7.21 -0.60
CA SER A 112 6.87 8.45 0.09
C SER A 112 6.41 9.67 -0.70
N LEU A 113 6.68 9.74 -2.00
CA LEU A 113 6.29 10.86 -2.85
C LEU A 113 4.76 11.01 -2.87
N PHE A 114 4.02 9.92 -3.06
CA PHE A 114 2.56 9.95 -3.05
C PHE A 114 2.02 10.39 -1.69
N SER A 115 2.59 9.90 -0.58
CA SER A 115 2.21 10.32 0.78
C SER A 115 2.49 11.81 1.03
N TYR A 116 3.60 12.32 0.51
CA TYR A 116 3.94 13.74 0.59
C TYR A 116 2.95 14.60 -0.20
N LEU A 117 2.67 14.23 -1.47
CA LEU A 117 1.69 14.91 -2.31
C LEU A 117 0.30 14.90 -1.67
N LEU A 118 -0.13 13.74 -1.15
CA LEU A 118 -1.41 13.61 -0.45
C LEU A 118 -1.46 14.50 0.79
N THR A 119 -0.37 14.64 1.54
CA THR A 119 -0.29 15.57 2.69
C THR A 119 -0.45 17.02 2.23
N LYS A 120 0.20 17.42 1.14
CA LYS A 120 0.08 18.77 0.58
C LYS A 120 -1.33 19.06 0.07
N ILE A 121 -1.92 18.14 -0.69
CA ILE A 121 -3.30 18.26 -1.18
C ILE A 121 -4.27 18.39 -0.01
N ASN A 122 -4.14 17.55 1.02
CA ASN A 122 -4.98 17.63 2.21
C ASN A 122 -4.84 18.97 2.94
N SER A 123 -3.62 19.52 3.02
CA SER A 123 -3.40 20.83 3.64
C SER A 123 -4.12 21.97 2.90
N LEU A 124 -4.24 21.88 1.56
CA LEU A 124 -5.03 22.84 0.76
C LEU A 124 -6.52 22.78 1.10
N PHE A 125 -7.04 21.61 1.48
CA PHE A 125 -8.43 21.43 1.91
C PHE A 125 -8.67 21.73 3.40
N SER A 126 -7.67 22.28 4.11
CA SER A 126 -7.69 22.52 5.56
C SER A 126 -7.78 21.23 6.40
N LEU A 127 -7.33 20.10 5.85
CA LEU A 127 -7.22 18.85 6.59
C LEU A 127 -5.82 18.77 7.22
N LEU A 128 -5.78 18.75 8.56
CA LEU A 128 -4.53 18.65 9.32
C LEU A 128 -4.14 17.18 9.47
N ASN A 129 -3.18 16.73 8.66
CA ASN A 129 -2.64 15.38 8.71
C ASN A 129 -1.10 15.36 8.68
N ARG A 130 -0.52 14.24 9.14
CA ARG A 130 0.93 14.03 9.11
C ARG A 130 1.29 13.15 7.91
N PHE A 131 2.46 13.41 7.32
CA PHE A 131 3.06 12.55 6.29
C PHE A 131 3.06 11.06 6.69
N ARG A 132 3.46 10.77 7.94
CA ARG A 132 3.55 9.42 8.48
C ARG A 132 2.18 8.70 8.52
N ASP A 133 1.08 9.45 8.64
CA ASP A 133 -0.26 8.86 8.65
C ASP A 133 -0.65 8.40 7.25
N ASN A 134 -0.46 9.26 6.24
CA ASN A 134 -0.70 8.92 4.83
C ASN A 134 0.15 7.74 4.38
N TYR A 135 1.43 7.75 4.71
CA TYR A 135 2.36 6.68 4.38
C TYR A 135 1.97 5.34 5.03
N SER A 136 1.51 5.39 6.29
CA SER A 136 1.00 4.18 6.97
C SER A 136 -0.27 3.65 6.30
N ILE A 137 -1.21 4.52 5.92
CA ILE A 137 -2.43 4.13 5.21
C ILE A 137 -2.08 3.37 3.93
N LEU A 138 -1.18 3.92 3.10
CA LEU A 138 -0.78 3.26 1.86
C LEU A 138 -0.17 1.89 2.12
N ILE A 139 0.80 1.80 3.04
CA ILE A 139 1.53 0.55 3.31
C ILE A 139 0.61 -0.54 3.88
N TYR A 140 -0.26 -0.21 4.84
CA TYR A 140 -1.21 -1.19 5.36
C TYR A 140 -2.29 -1.58 4.35
N SER A 141 -2.54 -0.76 3.32
CA SER A 141 -3.46 -1.13 2.25
C SER A 141 -2.91 -2.19 1.29
N PHE A 142 -1.59 -2.42 1.30
CA PHE A 142 -0.98 -3.55 0.57
C PHE A 142 -1.13 -4.90 1.27
N LEU A 143 -1.77 -4.97 2.43
CA LEU A 143 -1.92 -6.20 3.20
C LEU A 143 -2.45 -7.39 2.35
N PRO A 144 -3.47 -7.26 1.48
CA PRO A 144 -3.93 -8.36 0.63
C PRO A 144 -2.83 -8.90 -0.29
N LEU A 145 -1.99 -8.00 -0.82
CA LEU A 145 -0.86 -8.37 -1.67
C LEU A 145 0.27 -9.01 -0.87
N LEU A 146 0.48 -8.59 0.39
CA LEU A 146 1.42 -9.26 1.30
C LEU A 146 0.94 -10.66 1.68
N MET A 147 -0.36 -10.89 1.82
CA MET A 147 -0.91 -12.24 2.00
C MET A 147 -0.65 -13.10 0.76
N SER A 148 -0.84 -12.55 -0.45
CA SER A 148 -0.44 -13.22 -1.70
C SER A 148 1.05 -13.53 -1.75
N LEU A 149 1.91 -12.63 -1.26
CA LEU A 149 3.36 -12.89 -1.22
C LEU A 149 3.69 -14.16 -0.40
N VAL A 150 3.01 -14.37 0.72
CA VAL A 150 3.27 -15.51 1.60
C VAL A 150 2.59 -16.79 1.10
N ILE A 151 1.38 -16.68 0.56
CA ILE A 151 0.55 -17.84 0.21
C ILE A 151 0.68 -18.20 -1.28
N LEU A 152 0.45 -17.23 -2.17
CA LEU A 152 0.37 -17.48 -3.60
C LEU A 152 1.74 -17.53 -4.27
N SER A 153 2.73 -16.73 -3.86
CA SER A 153 4.04 -16.74 -4.52
C SER A 153 4.74 -18.12 -4.47
N PRO A 154 4.72 -18.87 -3.34
CA PRO A 154 5.21 -20.26 -3.34
C PRO A 154 4.43 -21.17 -4.29
N VAL A 155 3.11 -20.97 -4.42
CA VAL A 155 2.27 -21.74 -5.35
C VAL A 155 2.63 -21.44 -6.80
N HIS A 156 2.86 -20.16 -7.15
CA HIS A 156 3.36 -19.78 -8.48
C HIS A 156 4.68 -20.46 -8.78
N TYR A 157 5.63 -20.41 -7.85
CA TYR A 157 6.93 -21.04 -8.04
C TYR A 157 6.83 -22.58 -8.14
N ALA A 158 5.97 -23.22 -7.36
CA ALA A 158 5.77 -24.66 -7.43
C ALA A 158 5.15 -25.11 -8.77
N LEU A 159 4.28 -24.29 -9.37
CA LEU A 159 3.59 -24.62 -10.62
C LEU A 159 4.41 -24.33 -11.87
N PHE A 160 5.10 -23.18 -11.90
CA PHE A 160 5.82 -22.66 -13.07
C PHE A 160 7.34 -22.75 -12.95
N GLY A 161 7.89 -22.88 -11.74
CA GLY A 161 9.33 -22.96 -11.50
C GLY A 161 10.09 -21.78 -12.12
N PRO A 162 11.17 -22.02 -12.86
CA PRO A 162 11.92 -20.98 -13.56
C PRO A 162 11.11 -20.20 -14.60
N TYR A 163 10.08 -20.84 -15.20
CA TYR A 163 9.25 -20.19 -16.23
C TYR A 163 8.44 -19.02 -15.70
N TRP A 164 8.32 -18.89 -14.37
CA TRP A 164 7.71 -17.71 -13.76
C TRP A 164 8.49 -16.41 -14.03
N PHE A 165 9.82 -16.52 -14.22
CA PHE A 165 10.72 -15.39 -14.40
C PHE A 165 11.17 -15.16 -15.85
N THR A 166 10.70 -15.99 -16.77
CA THR A 166 11.08 -15.94 -18.19
C THR A 166 9.92 -15.53 -19.07
N TYR A 167 10.24 -14.82 -20.15
CA TYR A 167 9.26 -14.52 -21.20
C TYR A 167 9.02 -15.73 -22.13
N ASN A 168 10.04 -16.56 -22.39
CA ASN A 168 9.95 -17.64 -23.37
C ASN A 168 10.34 -18.99 -22.77
N PRO A 169 9.38 -19.91 -22.52
CA PRO A 169 7.93 -19.73 -22.59
C PRO A 169 7.40 -18.95 -21.37
N PRO A 170 6.30 -18.20 -21.52
CA PRO A 170 5.65 -17.51 -20.42
C PRO A 170 4.70 -18.45 -19.64
N PRO A 171 4.34 -18.12 -18.39
CA PRO A 171 3.54 -19.00 -17.52
C PRO A 171 2.21 -19.47 -18.12
N TYR A 172 1.54 -18.61 -18.89
CA TYR A 172 0.25 -18.90 -19.51
C TYR A 172 0.34 -19.88 -20.70
N ILE A 173 1.53 -20.08 -21.29
CA ILE A 173 1.75 -21.12 -22.30
C ILE A 173 2.07 -22.47 -21.63
N VAL A 174 2.78 -22.45 -20.50
CA VAL A 174 3.19 -23.67 -19.80
C VAL A 174 1.98 -24.37 -19.14
N LYS A 175 1.17 -23.61 -18.40
CA LYS A 175 -0.02 -24.08 -17.68
C LYS A 175 -1.09 -23.00 -17.67
N GLU A 176 -1.81 -22.91 -18.79
CA GLU A 176 -2.77 -21.84 -19.07
C GLU A 176 -3.86 -21.70 -18.00
N THR A 177 -4.53 -22.80 -17.66
CA THR A 177 -5.67 -22.81 -16.72
C THR A 177 -5.22 -22.32 -15.34
N GLU A 178 -4.13 -22.85 -14.82
CA GLU A 178 -3.58 -22.48 -13.52
C GLU A 178 -3.07 -21.04 -13.50
N ALA A 179 -2.47 -20.56 -14.60
CA ALA A 179 -2.02 -19.18 -14.73
C ALA A 179 -3.17 -18.19 -14.64
N TYR A 180 -4.28 -18.44 -15.36
CA TYR A 180 -5.45 -17.56 -15.31
C TYR A 180 -6.17 -17.61 -13.96
N ILE A 181 -6.25 -18.78 -13.30
CA ILE A 181 -6.82 -18.88 -11.95
C ILE A 181 -6.01 -18.04 -10.97
N LEU A 182 -4.68 -18.18 -10.98
CA LEU A 182 -3.81 -17.41 -10.09
C LEU A 182 -3.87 -15.92 -10.37
N LEU A 183 -3.83 -15.52 -11.65
CA LEU A 183 -3.97 -14.13 -12.06
C LEU A 183 -5.31 -13.52 -11.60
N PHE A 184 -6.39 -14.29 -11.71
CA PHE A 184 -7.71 -13.86 -11.22
C PHE A 184 -7.71 -13.65 -9.70
N ILE A 185 -7.15 -14.58 -8.93
CA ILE A 185 -7.04 -14.43 -7.47
C ILE A 185 -6.18 -13.21 -7.11
N GLU A 186 -5.04 -13.00 -7.79
CA GLU A 186 -4.22 -11.81 -7.58
C GLU A 186 -4.97 -10.52 -7.92
N GLY A 187 -5.75 -10.52 -9.00
CA GLY A 187 -6.62 -9.41 -9.39
C GLY A 187 -7.63 -9.07 -8.29
N LEU A 188 -8.28 -10.06 -7.67
CA LEU A 188 -9.17 -9.85 -6.53
C LEU A 188 -8.44 -9.22 -5.34
N LEU A 189 -7.21 -9.63 -5.06
CA LEU A 189 -6.40 -9.06 -3.97
C LEU A 189 -5.94 -7.62 -4.27
N VAL A 190 -5.68 -7.28 -5.54
CA VAL A 190 -5.44 -5.89 -5.98
C VAL A 190 -6.70 -5.04 -5.74
N VAL A 191 -7.87 -5.52 -6.14
CA VAL A 191 -9.16 -4.84 -5.90
C VAL A 191 -9.40 -4.65 -4.40
N TRP A 192 -9.09 -5.65 -3.57
CA TRP A 192 -9.17 -5.53 -2.12
C TRP A 192 -8.20 -4.47 -1.57
N GLY A 193 -6.96 -4.41 -2.07
CA GLY A 193 -6.03 -3.35 -1.69
C GLY A 193 -6.54 -1.95 -2.06
N LEU A 194 -7.17 -1.79 -3.23
CA LEU A 194 -7.84 -0.54 -3.63
C LEU A 194 -8.95 -0.17 -2.64
N PHE A 195 -9.79 -1.12 -2.25
CA PHE A 195 -10.81 -0.92 -1.22
C PHE A 195 -10.21 -0.47 0.12
N LEU A 196 -9.06 -1.01 0.53
CA LEU A 196 -8.37 -0.60 1.75
C LEU A 196 -7.83 0.83 1.65
N VAL A 197 -7.23 1.24 0.52
CA VAL A 197 -6.78 2.64 0.33
C VAL A 197 -7.97 3.59 0.43
N ILE A 198 -9.08 3.28 -0.24
CA ILE A 198 -10.31 4.09 -0.19
C ILE A 198 -10.80 4.17 1.26
N SER A 199 -10.84 3.05 1.98
CA SER A 199 -11.28 3.00 3.38
C SER A 199 -10.38 3.82 4.31
N GLY A 200 -9.06 3.76 4.13
CA GLY A 200 -8.10 4.51 4.94
C GLY A 200 -8.14 6.01 4.68
N VAL A 201 -8.20 6.44 3.41
CA VAL A 201 -8.38 7.86 3.07
C VAL A 201 -9.76 8.35 3.54
N HIS A 202 -10.79 7.49 3.50
CA HIS A 202 -12.11 7.85 3.98
C HIS A 202 -12.14 7.98 5.50
N ALA A 203 -11.44 7.10 6.23
CA ALA A 203 -11.25 7.26 7.67
C ALA A 203 -10.62 8.62 7.99
N GLN A 204 -9.64 9.06 7.20
CA GLN A 204 -8.95 10.31 7.43
C GLN A 204 -9.74 11.56 7.05
N THR A 205 -10.50 11.53 5.95
CA THR A 205 -11.11 12.72 5.33
C THR A 205 -12.62 12.80 5.50
N ASN A 206 -13.28 11.69 5.83
CA ASN A 206 -14.73 11.53 5.89
C ASN A 206 -15.47 11.88 4.57
N ASN A 207 -14.75 12.03 3.45
CA ASN A 207 -15.31 12.22 2.12
C ASN A 207 -15.31 10.90 1.37
N LYS A 208 -16.41 10.49 0.73
CA LYS A 208 -16.40 9.27 -0.08
C LYS A 208 -15.78 9.49 -1.46
N LEU A 209 -16.15 10.58 -2.15
CA LEU A 209 -15.73 10.85 -3.52
C LEU A 209 -14.22 11.12 -3.60
N TYR A 210 -13.70 11.94 -2.67
CA TYR A 210 -12.26 12.20 -2.61
C TYR A 210 -11.46 10.91 -2.34
N SER A 211 -11.93 10.04 -1.45
CA SER A 211 -11.24 8.79 -1.15
C SER A 211 -11.24 7.82 -2.33
N ILE A 212 -12.35 7.72 -3.07
CA ILE A 212 -12.42 6.94 -4.32
C ILE A 212 -11.42 7.50 -5.33
N ALA A 213 -11.43 8.81 -5.58
CA ALA A 213 -10.54 9.45 -6.52
C ALA A 213 -9.06 9.22 -6.17
N VAL A 214 -8.66 9.43 -4.92
CA VAL A 214 -7.28 9.20 -4.45
C VAL A 214 -6.89 7.72 -4.60
N GLY A 215 -7.77 6.79 -4.23
CA GLY A 215 -7.51 5.36 -4.36
C GLY A 215 -7.31 4.93 -5.82
N CYS A 216 -8.20 5.36 -6.72
CA CYS A 216 -8.09 5.05 -8.14
C CYS A 216 -6.83 5.66 -8.75
N ILE A 217 -6.55 6.95 -8.48
CA ILE A 217 -5.34 7.62 -8.98
C ILE A 217 -4.09 6.89 -8.48
N PHE A 218 -4.05 6.50 -7.21
CA PHE A 218 -2.92 5.77 -6.63
C PHE A 218 -2.66 4.46 -7.37
N TYR A 219 -3.68 3.62 -7.55
CA TYR A 219 -3.53 2.32 -8.21
C TYR A 219 -3.24 2.44 -9.71
N VAL A 220 -3.81 3.42 -10.41
CA VAL A 220 -3.50 3.69 -11.82
C VAL A 220 -2.04 4.11 -11.97
N LEU A 221 -1.55 5.01 -11.12
CA LEU A 221 -0.14 5.43 -11.13
C LEU A 221 0.79 4.27 -10.79
N LEU A 222 0.42 3.45 -9.81
CA LEU A 222 1.20 2.26 -9.44
C LEU A 222 1.26 1.25 -10.59
N ALA A 223 0.12 0.95 -11.23
CA ALA A 223 0.06 0.04 -12.36
C ALA A 223 0.89 0.55 -13.55
N ALA A 224 0.76 1.84 -13.88
CA ALA A 224 1.56 2.48 -14.93
C ALA A 224 3.06 2.40 -14.61
N LEU A 225 3.46 2.71 -13.37
CA LEU A 225 4.85 2.60 -12.95
C LEU A 225 5.39 1.17 -13.10
N LEU A 226 4.65 0.16 -12.62
CA LEU A 226 5.08 -1.24 -12.73
C LEU A 226 5.14 -1.75 -14.16
N TYR A 227 4.32 -1.20 -15.06
CA TYR A 227 4.32 -1.54 -16.47
C TYR A 227 5.50 -0.92 -17.23
N TYR A 228 5.90 0.31 -16.86
CA TYR A 228 6.95 1.06 -17.57
C TYR A 228 8.33 0.99 -16.90
N ILE A 229 8.48 0.31 -15.76
CA ILE A 229 9.76 0.21 -15.09
C ILE A 229 10.73 -0.68 -15.89
N PRO A 230 11.86 -0.17 -16.38
CA PRO A 230 12.75 -0.99 -17.18
C PRO A 230 13.59 -1.91 -16.28
N PHE A 231 13.64 -3.20 -16.60
CA PHE A 231 14.59 -4.11 -15.97
C PHE A 231 15.99 -3.95 -16.55
N LEU A 232 16.99 -4.07 -15.68
CA LEU A 232 18.39 -4.12 -16.07
C LEU A 232 18.77 -5.50 -16.64
N PRO A 233 19.65 -5.56 -17.65
CA PRO A 233 20.26 -4.43 -18.34
C PRO A 233 19.23 -3.71 -19.25
N LEU A 234 19.32 -2.38 -19.33
CA LEU A 234 18.52 -1.61 -20.28
C LEU A 234 18.90 -2.07 -21.70
N SER A 235 18.04 -2.84 -22.35
CA SER A 235 18.19 -3.21 -23.76
C SER A 235 17.47 -2.22 -24.65
#